data_AF-A0A6N8BIV5-F1
#
_entry.id   AF-A0A6N8BIV5-F1
#
_cell.length_a   1.000
_cell.length_b   1.000
_cell.length_c   1.000
_cell.angle_alpha   90.00
_cell.angle_beta   90.00
_cell.angle_gamma   90.00
#
_symmetry.space_group_name_H-M   'P 1'
#
loop_
_entity.id
_entity.type
_entity.pdbx_description
1 polymer ?
#
loop_
_entity_poly.entity_id
_entity_poly.type
_entity_poly.pdbx_seq_one_letter_code
_entity_poly.pdbx_strand_id
1 'polypeptide(L)'
;MAPPAAGLLAKALAKSFLSAVVPEPKEVIKGFLVVIATLALVVIFFAGPIAVYKHVPIASPDRVQLYIEAAKSVTESTDSPCDGGVELIDWQQMIAIDAVRLKQEFENVTKSRTESLAESFIEQDGT
;
A
#
# COMPACT_ATOMS: atom_id res chain seq x y z
N MET A 1 62.54 -4.73 -47.68
CA MET A 1 61.67 -3.68 -47.10
C MET A 1 60.73 -4.36 -46.10
N ALA A 2 61.07 -4.33 -44.80
CA ALA A 2 60.24 -4.88 -43.74
C ALA A 2 59.27 -3.80 -43.24
N PRO A 3 57.99 -4.12 -42.95
CA PRO A 3 57.04 -3.13 -42.43
C PRO A 3 57.51 -2.64 -41.06
N PRO A 4 57.28 -1.35 -40.70
CA PRO A 4 57.85 -0.77 -39.48
C PRO A 4 57.17 -1.42 -38.27
N ALA A 5 57.92 -2.27 -37.56
CA ALA A 5 57.50 -2.90 -36.30
C ALA A 5 56.98 -1.87 -35.26
N ALA A 6 57.45 -0.62 -35.36
CA ALA A 6 56.98 0.52 -34.57
C ALA A 6 55.48 0.83 -34.77
N GLY A 7 54.94 0.67 -35.98
CA GLY A 7 53.52 0.93 -36.28
C GLY A 7 52.58 -0.15 -35.72
N LEU A 8 53.06 -1.40 -35.62
CA LEU A 8 52.33 -2.51 -35.00
C LEU A 8 52.33 -2.38 -33.47
N LEU A 9 53.47 -2.00 -32.87
CA LEU A 9 53.58 -1.75 -31.43
C LEU A 9 52.71 -0.57 -30.97
N ALA A 10 52.72 0.54 -31.73
CA ALA A 10 51.88 1.71 -31.41
C ALA A 10 50.38 1.37 -31.45
N LYS A 11 49.94 0.56 -32.43
CA LYS A 11 48.55 0.09 -32.52
C LYS A 11 48.17 -0.86 -31.39
N ALA A 12 49.08 -1.75 -30.98
CA ALA A 12 48.84 -2.67 -29.87
C ALA A 12 48.70 -1.92 -28.52
N LEU A 13 49.57 -0.94 -28.28
CA LEU A 13 49.52 -0.09 -27.09
C LEU A 13 48.28 0.81 -27.05
N ALA A 14 47.91 1.42 -28.19
CA ALA A 14 46.68 2.22 -28.27
C ALA A 14 45.43 1.36 -28.01
N LYS A 15 45.40 0.13 -28.53
CA LYS A 15 44.28 -0.79 -28.31
C LYS A 15 44.20 -1.24 -26.85
N SER A 16 45.33 -1.52 -26.18
CA SER A 16 45.34 -1.90 -24.76
C SER A 16 44.94 -0.75 -23.84
N PHE A 17 45.35 0.49 -24.16
CA PHE A 17 44.92 1.68 -23.44
C PHE A 17 43.43 1.95 -23.62
N LEU A 18 42.92 1.85 -24.84
CA LEU A 18 41.49 2.03 -25.12
C LEU A 18 40.65 0.96 -24.40
N SER A 19 41.08 -0.29 -24.35
CA SER A 19 40.36 -1.33 -23.59
C SER A 19 40.49 -1.21 -22.07
N ALA A 20 41.54 -0.56 -21.57
CA ALA A 20 41.71 -0.30 -20.13
C ALA A 20 40.87 0.89 -19.64
N VAL A 21 40.60 1.85 -20.54
CA VAL A 21 39.84 3.09 -20.24
C VAL A 21 38.36 2.96 -20.62
N VAL A 22 38.05 2.26 -21.72
CA VAL A 22 36.68 2.05 -22.20
C VAL A 22 36.23 0.65 -21.79
N PRO A 23 35.26 0.53 -20.85
CA PRO A 23 34.72 -0.77 -20.48
C PRO A 23 34.13 -1.46 -21.71
N GLU A 24 34.28 -2.79 -21.78
CA GLU A 24 33.74 -3.54 -22.90
C GLU A 24 32.23 -3.27 -23.04
N PRO A 25 31.70 -3.17 -24.28
CA PRO A 25 30.28 -2.84 -24.51
C PRO A 25 29.33 -3.77 -23.75
N LYS A 26 29.73 -5.02 -23.54
CA LYS A 26 28.97 -6.03 -22.79
C LYS A 26 28.81 -5.67 -21.30
N GLU A 27 29.85 -5.16 -20.67
CA GLU A 27 29.81 -4.76 -19.26
C GLU A 27 28.98 -3.49 -19.07
N VAL A 28 29.04 -2.56 -20.03
CA VAL A 28 28.17 -1.36 -20.04
C VAL A 28 26.70 -1.75 -20.15
N ILE A 29 26.36 -2.65 -21.09
CA ILE A 29 24.99 -3.14 -21.28
C ILE A 29 24.50 -3.88 -20.02
N LYS A 30 25.34 -4.74 -19.43
CA LYS A 30 25.01 -5.46 -18.20
C LYS A 30 24.75 -4.51 -17.04
N GLY A 31 25.62 -3.52 -16.83
CA GLY A 31 25.43 -2.49 -15.80
C GLY A 31 24.13 -1.72 -16.00
N PHE A 32 23.83 -1.32 -17.24
CA PHE A 32 22.58 -0.65 -17.57
C PHE A 32 21.34 -1.51 -17.29
N LEU A 33 21.38 -2.80 -17.64
CA LEU A 33 20.31 -3.76 -17.34
C LEU A 33 20.09 -3.93 -15.84
N VAL A 34 21.16 -3.99 -15.04
CA VAL A 34 21.07 -4.10 -13.58
C VAL A 34 20.43 -2.84 -12.98
N VAL A 35 20.80 -1.65 -13.46
CA VAL A 35 20.19 -0.39 -13.02
C VAL A 35 18.70 -0.35 -13.34
N ILE A 36 18.30 -0.70 -14.56
CA ILE A 36 16.89 -0.77 -14.94
C ILE A 36 16.13 -1.79 -14.11
N ALA A 37 16.68 -2.99 -13.93
CA ALA A 37 16.05 -4.05 -13.15
C ALA A 37 15.84 -3.60 -11.70
N THR A 38 16.81 -2.91 -11.11
CA THR A 38 16.73 -2.39 -9.74
C THR A 38 15.65 -1.31 -9.63
N LEU A 39 15.61 -0.37 -10.56
CA LEU A 39 14.57 0.67 -10.61
C LEU A 39 13.17 0.08 -10.79
N ALA A 40 13.02 -0.88 -11.69
CA ALA A 40 11.76 -1.58 -11.91
C ALA A 40 11.28 -2.29 -10.63
N LEU A 41 12.21 -2.93 -9.90
CA LEU A 41 11.90 -3.63 -8.65
C LEU A 41 11.41 -2.65 -7.58
N VAL A 42 12.07 -1.50 -7.44
CA VAL A 42 11.63 -0.42 -6.54
C VAL A 42 10.22 0.05 -6.93
N VAL A 43 9.96 0.32 -8.20
CA VAL A 43 8.64 0.76 -8.66
C VAL A 43 7.58 -0.29 -8.34
N ILE A 44 7.81 -1.57 -8.63
CA ILE A 44 6.86 -2.65 -8.34
C ILE A 44 6.59 -2.75 -6.84
N PHE A 45 7.64 -2.65 -6.02
CA PHE A 45 7.53 -2.76 -4.57
C PHE A 45 6.67 -1.65 -3.96
N PHE A 46 6.77 -0.42 -4.48
CA PHE A 46 5.99 0.72 -4.00
C PHE A 46 4.65 0.91 -4.71
N ALA A 47 4.48 0.39 -5.93
CA ALA A 47 3.24 0.54 -6.69
C ALA A 47 2.03 -0.06 -5.95
N GLY A 48 2.19 -1.24 -5.33
CA GLY A 48 1.13 -1.90 -4.56
C GLY A 48 0.65 -1.06 -3.37
N PRO A 49 1.51 -0.76 -2.38
CA PRO A 49 1.14 0.05 -1.22
C PRO A 49 0.56 1.42 -1.59
N ILE A 50 1.11 2.09 -2.61
CA ILE A 50 0.61 3.39 -3.07
C ILE A 50 -0.79 3.25 -3.70
N ALA A 51 -1.01 2.22 -4.53
CA ALA A 51 -2.32 1.96 -5.12
C ALA A 51 -3.36 1.63 -4.05
N VAL A 52 -2.98 0.84 -3.05
CA VAL A 52 -3.83 0.54 -1.88
C VAL A 52 -4.14 1.83 -1.11
N TYR A 53 -3.15 2.66 -0.79
CA TYR A 53 -3.38 3.92 -0.08
C TYR A 53 -4.31 4.89 -0.85
N LYS A 54 -4.25 4.89 -2.19
CA LYS A 54 -5.09 5.77 -3.02
C LYS A 54 -6.50 5.24 -3.30
N HIS A 55 -6.67 3.92 -3.37
CA HIS A 55 -7.93 3.31 -3.82
C HIS A 55 -8.66 2.52 -2.73
N VAL A 56 -7.98 2.15 -1.65
CA VAL A 56 -8.63 1.64 -0.46
C VAL A 56 -8.98 2.85 0.39
N PRO A 57 -10.27 3.12 0.61
CA PRO A 57 -10.70 4.23 1.42
C PRO A 57 -10.42 3.92 2.88
N ILE A 58 -9.23 4.30 3.32
CA ILE A 58 -8.87 4.24 4.73
C ILE A 58 -9.58 5.42 5.39
N ALA A 59 -10.72 5.13 6.05
CA ALA A 59 -11.34 6.11 6.94
C ALA A 59 -10.26 6.67 7.86
N SER A 60 -10.22 8.00 8.04
CA SER A 60 -9.20 8.60 8.89
C SER A 60 -9.28 8.01 10.30
N PRO A 61 -8.16 7.90 11.04
CA PRO A 61 -8.16 7.29 12.37
C PRO A 61 -9.23 7.86 13.30
N ASP A 62 -9.46 9.18 13.23
CA ASP A 62 -10.50 9.89 13.99
C ASP A 62 -11.91 9.41 13.63
N ARG A 63 -12.17 9.13 12.35
CA ARG A 63 -13.45 8.60 11.89
C ARG A 63 -13.63 7.15 12.29
N VAL A 64 -12.56 6.34 12.25
CA VAL A 64 -12.59 4.94 12.72
C VAL A 64 -12.94 4.87 14.21
N GLN A 65 -12.43 5.80 15.02
CA GLN A 65 -12.79 5.87 16.44
C GLN A 65 -14.29 6.07 16.66
N LEU A 66 -14.99 6.82 15.81
CA LEU A 66 -16.45 6.98 15.92
C LEU A 66 -17.21 5.65 15.76
N TYR A 67 -16.71 4.73 14.94
CA TYR A 67 -17.30 3.40 14.77
C TYR A 67 -16.98 2.48 15.96
N ILE A 68 -15.74 2.51 16.44
CA ILE A 68 -15.32 1.73 17.63
C ILE A 68 -16.10 2.17 18.86
N GLU A 69 -16.21 3.48 19.09
CA GLU A 69 -16.96 4.05 20.22
C GLU A 69 -18.45 3.75 20.11
N ALA A 70 -19.03 3.88 18.92
CA ALA A 70 -20.44 3.55 18.71
C ALA A 70 -20.73 2.06 18.98
N ALA A 71 -19.92 1.16 18.42
CA ALA A 71 -20.05 -0.28 18.65
C ALA A 71 -19.96 -0.62 20.14
N LYS A 72 -18.98 -0.06 20.83
CA LYS A 72 -18.81 -0.26 22.28
C LYS A 72 -19.97 0.31 23.08
N SER A 73 -20.36 1.56 22.81
CA SER A 73 -21.43 2.25 23.54
C SER A 73 -22.78 1.55 23.39
N VAL A 74 -23.08 1.03 22.20
CA VAL A 74 -24.33 0.32 21.92
C VAL A 74 -24.30 -1.09 22.50
N THR A 75 -23.15 -1.78 22.49
CA THR A 75 -23.02 -3.07 23.16
C THR A 75 -23.23 -2.92 24.68
N GLU A 76 -22.54 -1.95 25.30
CA GLU A 76 -22.66 -1.67 26.74
C GLU A 76 -24.08 -1.23 27.15
N SER A 77 -24.86 -0.60 26.26
CA SER A 77 -26.23 -0.21 26.56
C SER A 77 -27.23 -1.38 26.56
N THR A 78 -26.85 -2.53 26.00
CA THR A 78 -27.66 -3.76 26.03
C THR A 78 -27.39 -4.64 27.25
N ASP A 79 -26.27 -4.45 27.94
CA ASP A 79 -25.93 -5.23 29.13
C ASP A 79 -26.83 -4.82 30.30
N SER A 80 -27.46 -5.81 30.94
CA SER A 80 -28.39 -5.59 32.04
C SER A 80 -28.21 -6.64 33.14
N PRO A 81 -28.65 -6.36 34.39
CA PRO A 81 -28.56 -7.35 35.46
C PRO A 81 -29.30 -8.68 35.18
N CYS A 82 -30.21 -8.68 34.19
CA CYS A 82 -31.06 -9.80 33.84
C CYS A 82 -30.67 -10.48 32.51
N ASP A 83 -29.77 -9.88 31.73
CA ASP A 83 -29.37 -10.32 30.40
C ASP A 83 -27.95 -9.84 30.10
N GLY A 84 -27.07 -10.73 29.63
CA GLY A 84 -25.64 -10.44 29.41
C GLY A 84 -25.34 -9.53 28.21
N GLY A 85 -26.37 -8.92 27.63
CA GLY A 85 -26.28 -8.05 26.46
C GLY A 85 -25.98 -8.80 25.17
N VAL A 86 -25.76 -8.03 24.10
CA VAL A 86 -25.34 -8.58 22.80
C VAL A 86 -23.83 -8.78 22.76
N GLU A 87 -23.36 -9.70 21.92
CA GLU A 87 -21.94 -9.80 21.60
C GLU A 87 -21.43 -8.49 20.98
N LEU A 88 -20.17 -8.15 21.24
CA LEU A 88 -19.55 -6.92 20.75
C LEU A 88 -19.74 -6.76 19.24
N ILE A 89 -20.39 -5.67 18.86
CA ILE A 89 -20.66 -5.35 17.45
C ILE A 89 -19.33 -5.17 16.69
N ASP A 90 -19.20 -5.85 15.55
CA ASP A 90 -18.02 -5.73 14.69
C ASP A 90 -18.02 -4.39 13.94
N TRP A 91 -17.24 -3.44 14.46
CA TRP A 91 -17.06 -2.11 13.88
C TRP A 91 -16.49 -2.15 12.45
N GLN A 92 -15.78 -3.22 12.06
CA GLN A 92 -15.23 -3.35 10.70
C GLN A 92 -16.36 -3.58 9.69
N GLN A 93 -17.38 -4.35 10.08
CA GLN A 93 -18.58 -4.54 9.27
C GLN A 93 -19.37 -3.24 9.14
N MET A 94 -19.48 -2.46 10.21
CA MET A 94 -20.11 -1.13 10.16
C MET A 94 -19.43 -0.22 9.14
N ILE A 95 -18.09 -0.14 9.16
CA ILE A 95 -17.33 0.65 8.19
C ILE A 95 -17.53 0.11 6.78
N ALA A 96 -17.57 -1.21 6.57
CA ALA A 96 -17.79 -1.81 5.26
C ALA A 96 -19.17 -1.43 4.68
N ILE A 97 -20.22 -1.43 5.51
CA ILE A 97 -21.56 -0.98 5.11
C ILE A 97 -21.55 0.49 4.72
N ASP A 98 -20.97 1.35 5.57
CA ASP A 98 -20.93 2.78 5.30
C ASP A 98 -19.98 3.13 4.14
N ALA A 99 -18.94 2.33 3.87
CA ALA A 99 -18.09 2.49 2.69
C ALA A 99 -18.91 2.39 1.39
N VAL A 100 -19.88 1.48 1.35
CA VAL A 100 -20.81 1.35 0.22
C VAL A 100 -21.83 2.48 0.22
N ARG A 101 -22.47 2.77 1.38
CA ARG A 101 -23.54 3.77 1.48
C ARG A 101 -23.06 5.20 1.23
N LEU A 102 -21.85 5.52 1.67
CA LEU A 102 -21.22 6.84 1.54
C LEU A 102 -20.33 6.94 0.31
N LYS A 103 -20.27 5.90 -0.55
CA LYS A 103 -19.36 5.85 -1.70
C LYS A 103 -17.92 6.20 -1.29
N GLN A 104 -17.51 5.70 -0.13
CA GLN A 104 -16.19 5.91 0.46
C GLN A 104 -15.90 7.33 0.99
N GLU A 105 -16.90 8.21 1.04
CA GLU A 105 -16.76 9.59 1.55
C GLU A 105 -17.07 9.66 3.06
N PHE A 106 -16.04 9.44 3.89
CA PHE A 106 -16.17 9.45 5.36
C PHE A 106 -16.05 10.84 6.00
N GLU A 107 -15.86 11.91 5.22
CA GLU A 107 -15.63 13.26 5.75
C GLU A 107 -16.77 13.76 6.65
N ASN A 108 -18.00 13.32 6.38
CA ASN A 108 -19.22 13.79 7.04
C ASN A 108 -19.82 12.76 8.00
N VAL A 109 -19.06 11.72 8.39
CA VAL A 109 -19.54 10.75 9.39
C VAL A 109 -19.67 11.42 10.74
N THR A 110 -20.87 11.34 11.31
CA THR A 110 -21.22 11.86 12.64
C THR A 110 -21.40 10.70 13.63
N LYS A 111 -21.19 10.99 14.91
CA LYS A 111 -21.39 10.03 16.01
C LYS A 111 -22.81 9.44 16.03
N SER A 112 -23.84 10.28 15.89
CA SER A 112 -25.23 9.83 15.87
C SER A 112 -25.53 8.84 14.73
N ARG A 113 -24.88 9.01 13.57
CA ARG A 113 -25.02 8.07 12.46
C ARG A 113 -24.37 6.73 12.78
N THR A 114 -23.16 6.73 13.34
CA THR A 114 -22.45 5.48 13.66
C THR A 114 -23.15 4.72 14.78
N GLU A 115 -23.73 5.42 15.76
CA GLU A 115 -24.59 4.84 16.80
C GLU A 115 -25.87 4.22 16.22
N SER A 116 -26.61 4.96 15.38
CA SER A 116 -27.80 4.43 14.71
C SER A 116 -27.49 3.22 13.82
N LEU A 117 -26.31 3.21 13.18
CA LEU A 117 -25.85 2.05 12.44
C LEU A 117 -25.56 0.87 13.38
N ALA A 118 -24.87 1.09 14.50
CA ALA A 118 -24.61 0.04 15.49
C ALA A 118 -25.91 -0.54 16.05
N GLU A 119 -26.91 0.29 16.35
CA GLU A 119 -28.24 -0.16 16.81
C GLU A 119 -28.91 -1.10 15.80
N SER A 120 -28.68 -0.91 14.49
CA SER A 120 -29.23 -1.81 13.46
C SER A 120 -28.61 -3.21 13.43
N PHE A 121 -27.50 -3.43 14.13
CA PHE A 121 -26.90 -4.76 14.33
C PHE A 121 -27.47 -5.49 15.55
N ILE A 122 -28.19 -4.80 16.44
CA ILE A 122 -28.92 -5.46 17.51
C ILE A 122 -30.19 -6.04 16.89
N GLU A 123 -30.26 -7.37 16.87
CA GLU A 123 -31.41 -8.11 16.35
C GLU A 123 -32.66 -7.73 17.17
N GLN A 124 -33.69 -7.20 16.49
CA GLN A 124 -35.02 -7.03 17.09
C GLN A 124 -35.75 -8.38 17.07
N ASP A 125 -35.21 -9.37 17.77
CA ASP A 125 -35.91 -10.65 17.91
C ASP A 125 -37.07 -10.47 18.90
N GLY A 126 -38.25 -10.28 18.30
CA GLY A 126 -39.51 -10.05 19.00
C GLY A 126 -40.71 -10.38 18.11
N THR A 127 -40.83 -11.64 17.67
CA THR A 127 -42.13 -12.27 17.35
C THR A 127 -42.20 -13.67 17.91
#